data_AF-A0A816NCP2-F1
#
_entry.id   AF-A0A816NCP2-F1
#
_cell.length_a   1.000
_cell.length_b   1.000
_cell.length_c   1.000
_cell.angle_alpha   90.00
_cell.angle_beta   90.00
_cell.angle_gamma   90.00
#
_symmetry.space_group_name_H-M   'P 1'
#
loop_
_entity.id
_entity.type
_entity.pdbx_description
1 polymer ?
#
loop_
_entity_poly.entity_id
_entity_poly.type
_entity_poly.pdbx_seq_one_letter_code
_entity_poly.pdbx_strand_id
1 'polypeptide(L)'
;MPKYIMILLSIWLIVIDRCSGVSSPIKPFTLYKNSTELKNDTADLWWTINDAWKEITFELHIKSADWIIGLGISSAGGMKGVDIVVGWVESSSKVYLQYAVPSTNTTYHGKIYKAPTGYSIKRHAIAHKMLIDPKNVNLVHHLKLYECDPMTTLNDDQLPDGLCDEIVDEIKFCSLNFATVWAVGGDAMREFPEEAGCGIGGDYEIKYYMIQMHYDNSRLDSSTASIPSALTVPPRMEQFAIDSYCPSEVTRNIPKSGNNVIFALPHTHLQRISVWTKIIRNNAAMQYLFNSEKYDFNYQYENRLLKSIKLYPGDSCATRCIYNTKNKDKITSGCERTRDEMCLHMFTYYPRMNNFYACITVNDDSAGVLWIQLR
;
A
#
# COMPACT_ATOMS: atom_id res chain seq x y z
N MET A 1 5.14 -35.28 21.53
CA MET A 1 6.38 -34.49 21.74
C MET A 1 6.03 -33.03 21.47
N PRO A 2 6.11 -32.13 22.47
CA PRO A 2 5.85 -30.71 22.24
C PRO A 2 6.93 -30.13 21.32
N LYS A 3 6.50 -29.32 20.35
CA LYS A 3 7.36 -28.55 19.44
C LYS A 3 7.42 -27.13 19.98
N TYR A 4 8.62 -26.61 20.22
CA TYR A 4 8.84 -25.23 20.67
C TYR A 4 9.06 -24.33 19.45
N ILE A 5 8.52 -23.11 19.45
CA ILE A 5 8.73 -22.10 18.39
C ILE A 5 9.34 -20.86 19.01
N MET A 6 10.42 -20.39 18.37
CA MET A 6 11.25 -19.23 18.70
C MET A 6 10.56 -17.94 18.23
N ILE A 7 10.49 -16.91 19.09
CA ILE A 7 10.11 -15.54 18.70
C ILE A 7 11.28 -14.63 19.11
N LEU A 8 12.04 -14.17 18.11
CA LEU A 8 13.07 -13.15 18.25
C LEU A 8 12.50 -11.84 17.71
N LEU A 9 12.29 -10.86 18.58
CA LEU A 9 12.07 -9.46 18.18
C LEU A 9 13.41 -8.74 18.13
N SER A 10 14.28 -9.23 17.25
CA SER A 10 15.36 -8.51 16.59
C SER A 10 15.80 -9.36 15.41
N ILE A 11 15.91 -8.75 14.24
CA ILE A 11 16.29 -9.44 13.02
C ILE A 11 17.74 -9.92 13.21
N TRP A 12 18.01 -11.21 12.96
CA TRP A 12 19.15 -11.83 12.24
C TRP A 12 19.21 -13.33 12.50
N LEU A 13 19.34 -14.11 11.42
CA LEU A 13 19.75 -15.53 11.34
C LEU A 13 18.90 -16.57 12.11
N ILE A 14 18.10 -17.32 11.35
CA ILE A 14 17.47 -18.59 11.78
C ILE A 14 18.51 -19.70 11.66
N VAL A 15 18.96 -20.26 12.79
CA VAL A 15 19.61 -21.58 12.84
C VAL A 15 18.59 -22.58 13.38
N ILE A 16 18.26 -23.59 12.58
CA ILE A 16 17.42 -24.72 13.00
C ILE A 16 18.33 -25.75 13.65
N ASP A 17 18.19 -25.97 14.95
CA ASP A 17 18.72 -27.17 15.58
C ASP A 17 17.57 -28.04 16.12
N ARG A 18 17.58 -29.32 15.77
CA ARG A 18 16.64 -30.31 16.30
C ARG A 18 17.31 -30.95 17.51
N CYS A 19 16.78 -30.75 18.71
CA CYS A 19 17.02 -31.69 19.80
C CYS A 19 15.82 -31.87 20.74
N SER A 20 15.74 -33.11 21.19
CA SER A 20 14.79 -33.79 22.07
C SER A 20 14.59 -33.13 23.44
N GLY A 21 13.41 -33.34 24.02
CA GLY A 21 12.84 -32.52 25.10
C GLY A 21 13.58 -32.49 26.44
N VAL A 22 13.32 -31.42 27.20
CA VAL A 22 13.56 -31.28 28.64
C VAL A 22 12.49 -30.34 29.23
N SER A 23 11.93 -30.75 30.37
CA SER A 23 10.99 -30.03 31.22
C SER A 23 11.70 -29.01 32.13
N SER A 24 12.07 -27.85 31.59
CA SER A 24 12.65 -26.74 32.35
C SER A 24 11.92 -25.41 32.03
N PRO A 25 11.90 -24.42 32.95
CA PRO A 25 11.25 -23.13 32.69
C PRO A 25 11.86 -22.47 31.46
N ILE A 26 11.01 -21.87 30.61
CA ILE A 26 11.44 -21.25 29.37
C ILE A 26 12.25 -20.01 29.75
N LYS A 27 13.53 -19.98 29.37
CA LYS A 27 14.41 -18.84 29.64
C LYS A 27 14.31 -17.86 28.47
N PRO A 28 14.27 -16.55 28.72
CA PRO A 28 14.22 -15.55 27.65
C PRO A 28 15.50 -15.60 26.82
N PHE A 29 15.39 -15.29 25.53
CA PHE A 29 16.53 -15.31 24.60
C PHE A 29 17.50 -14.15 24.84
N THR A 30 17.00 -13.05 25.41
CA THR A 30 17.78 -11.88 25.85
C THR A 30 17.68 -11.69 27.36
N LEU A 31 18.69 -11.04 27.96
CA LEU A 31 18.63 -10.61 29.35
C LEU A 31 17.70 -9.39 29.50
N TYR A 32 16.40 -9.63 29.67
CA TYR A 32 15.45 -8.58 30.00
C TYR A 32 15.54 -8.20 31.48
N LYS A 33 15.41 -6.90 31.76
CA LYS A 33 15.43 -6.38 33.13
C LYS A 33 14.18 -6.73 33.92
N ASN A 34 13.06 -6.92 33.23
CA ASN A 34 11.76 -7.16 33.85
C ASN A 34 11.10 -8.40 33.26
N SER A 35 10.34 -9.12 34.09
CA SER A 35 9.56 -10.28 33.69
C SER A 35 8.33 -10.45 34.57
N THR A 36 7.25 -10.99 34.00
CA THR A 36 6.06 -11.39 34.74
C THR A 36 5.43 -12.61 34.09
N GLU A 37 4.76 -13.42 34.90
CA GLU A 37 3.90 -14.49 34.42
C GLU A 37 2.49 -13.93 34.22
N LEU A 38 1.97 -13.99 33.00
CA LEU A 38 0.64 -13.45 32.67
C LEU A 38 -0.47 -14.45 32.99
N LYS A 39 -0.16 -15.75 32.86
CA LYS A 39 -1.09 -16.83 33.17
C LYS A 39 -0.30 -18.07 33.56
N ASN A 40 -0.63 -18.61 34.73
CA ASN A 40 0.06 -19.73 35.38
C ASN A 40 0.43 -20.85 34.38
N ASP A 41 1.71 -21.12 34.26
CA ASP A 41 2.34 -22.13 33.41
C ASP A 41 1.95 -22.07 31.92
N THR A 42 1.40 -20.95 31.44
CA THR A 42 0.88 -20.83 30.07
C THR A 42 1.52 -19.71 29.28
N ALA A 43 1.72 -18.52 29.87
CA ALA A 43 2.22 -17.35 29.18
C ALA A 43 3.16 -16.51 30.07
N ASP A 44 4.38 -16.35 29.59
CA ASP A 44 5.46 -15.61 30.25
C ASP A 44 5.81 -14.37 29.43
N LEU A 45 5.90 -13.20 30.07
CA LEU A 45 6.20 -11.92 29.43
C LEU A 45 7.48 -11.32 30.01
N TRP A 46 8.40 -10.92 29.15
CA TRP A 46 9.60 -10.16 29.48
C TRP A 46 9.60 -8.82 28.78
N TRP A 47 10.24 -7.81 29.37
CA TRP A 47 10.41 -6.53 28.70
C TRP A 47 11.63 -5.75 29.16
N THR A 48 12.06 -4.83 28.30
CA THR A 48 13.08 -3.82 28.62
C THR A 48 12.59 -2.45 28.16
N ILE A 49 13.09 -1.41 28.83
CA ILE A 49 12.76 -0.03 28.52
C ILE A 49 14.05 0.64 28.02
N ASN A 50 13.94 1.28 26.87
CA ASN A 50 15.01 2.07 26.29
C ASN A 50 14.67 3.55 26.39
N ASP A 51 15.14 4.20 27.47
CA ASP A 51 14.80 5.60 27.77
C ASP A 51 15.31 6.61 26.74
N ALA A 52 16.37 6.26 26.00
CA ALA A 52 16.95 7.09 24.95
C ALA A 52 16.03 7.17 23.72
N TRP A 53 15.35 6.07 23.39
CA TRP A 53 14.49 5.94 22.21
C TRP A 53 13.00 5.92 22.57
N LYS A 54 12.67 6.08 23.86
CA LYS A 54 11.29 6.03 24.39
C LYS A 54 10.54 4.77 23.96
N GLU A 55 11.25 3.65 23.86
CA GLU A 55 10.73 2.38 23.40
C GLU A 55 10.63 1.36 24.54
N ILE A 56 9.60 0.52 24.50
CA ILE A 56 9.47 -0.66 25.35
C ILE A 56 9.40 -1.89 24.44
N THR A 57 10.36 -2.80 24.59
CA THR A 57 10.41 -4.04 23.82
C THR A 57 9.88 -5.18 24.68
N PHE A 58 8.93 -5.95 24.15
CA PHE A 58 8.30 -7.08 24.83
C PHE A 58 8.71 -8.42 24.17
N GLU A 59 8.95 -9.45 24.98
CA GLU A 59 9.11 -10.84 24.56
C GLU A 59 8.05 -11.69 25.27
N LEU A 60 7.21 -12.40 24.51
CA LEU A 60 6.09 -13.18 25.04
C LEU A 60 6.28 -14.64 24.63
N HIS A 61 6.37 -15.55 25.61
CA HIS A 61 6.45 -16.99 25.37
C HIS A 61 5.16 -17.67 25.81
N ILE A 62 4.68 -18.62 25.01
CA ILE A 62 3.37 -19.24 25.23
C ILE A 62 3.47 -20.75 25.00
N LYS A 63 2.96 -21.53 25.95
CA LYS A 63 3.14 -22.99 26.03
C LYS A 63 2.09 -23.83 25.27
N SER A 64 1.18 -23.25 24.47
CA SER A 64 0.11 -24.00 23.77
C SER A 64 0.10 -23.82 22.25
N ALA A 65 -0.10 -24.93 21.52
CA ALA A 65 -0.50 -24.91 20.11
C ALA A 65 -2.05 -24.80 20.02
N ASP A 66 -2.54 -24.06 19.01
CA ASP A 66 -3.96 -23.92 18.59
C ASP A 66 -4.81 -22.79 19.22
N TRP A 67 -4.22 -21.68 19.68
CA TRP A 67 -4.94 -20.59 20.35
C TRP A 67 -4.72 -19.22 19.68
N ILE A 68 -5.76 -18.37 19.68
CA ILE A 68 -5.67 -16.92 19.44
C ILE A 68 -5.30 -16.26 20.76
N ILE A 69 -4.29 -15.39 20.74
CA ILE A 69 -3.70 -14.78 21.93
C ILE A 69 -3.70 -13.27 21.71
N GLY A 70 -4.34 -12.54 22.62
CA GLY A 70 -4.29 -11.08 22.67
C GLY A 70 -3.46 -10.61 23.86
N LEU A 71 -2.49 -9.73 23.63
CA LEU A 71 -1.80 -8.98 24.69
C LEU A 71 -2.21 -7.52 24.55
N GLY A 72 -2.64 -6.89 25.64
CA GLY A 72 -3.01 -5.47 25.60
C GLY A 72 -2.72 -4.71 26.87
N ILE A 73 -2.56 -3.39 26.72
CA ILE A 73 -2.26 -2.45 27.79
C ILE A 73 -3.47 -1.53 27.97
N SER A 74 -3.95 -1.38 29.21
CA SER A 74 -5.07 -0.50 29.55
C SER A 74 -4.80 0.25 30.84
N SER A 75 -5.40 1.44 30.97
CA SER A 75 -5.28 2.28 32.17
C SER A 75 -6.02 1.73 33.39
N ALA A 76 -7.00 0.84 33.18
CA ALA A 76 -7.88 0.31 34.23
C ALA A 76 -7.83 -1.22 34.38
N GLY A 77 -6.96 -1.92 33.63
CA GLY A 77 -6.84 -3.38 33.65
C GLY A 77 -8.03 -4.14 33.02
N GLY A 78 -8.96 -3.44 32.36
CA GLY A 78 -10.12 -4.01 31.68
C GLY A 78 -10.00 -3.98 30.15
N MET A 79 -10.85 -4.73 29.44
CA MET A 79 -10.81 -4.83 27.97
C MET A 79 -11.33 -3.57 27.23
N LYS A 80 -12.02 -2.66 27.92
CA LYS A 80 -12.62 -1.47 27.29
C LYS A 80 -11.55 -0.37 27.12
N GLY A 81 -11.27 0.02 25.87
CA GLY A 81 -10.29 1.05 25.54
C GLY A 81 -8.83 0.59 25.66
N VAL A 82 -8.57 -0.70 25.41
CA VAL A 82 -7.24 -1.33 25.46
C VAL A 82 -6.53 -1.22 24.11
N ASP A 83 -5.23 -0.94 24.13
CA ASP A 83 -4.36 -1.13 22.96
C ASP A 83 -3.90 -2.59 22.94
N ILE A 84 -4.31 -3.34 21.91
CA ILE A 84 -4.15 -4.80 21.85
C ILE A 84 -3.38 -5.24 20.59
N VAL A 85 -2.46 -6.17 20.77
CA VAL A 85 -1.86 -6.96 19.71
C VAL A 85 -2.46 -8.37 19.81
N VAL A 86 -3.07 -8.84 18.73
CA VAL A 86 -3.65 -10.19 18.66
C VAL A 86 -2.84 -11.03 17.68
N GLY A 87 -2.42 -12.22 18.10
CA GLY A 87 -1.75 -13.17 17.24
C GLY A 87 -2.35 -14.57 17.33
N TRP A 88 -2.14 -15.38 16.30
CA TRP A 88 -2.48 -16.80 16.33
C TRP A 88 -1.46 -17.61 15.54
N VAL A 89 -1.40 -18.90 15.87
CA VAL A 89 -0.50 -19.87 15.23
C VAL A 89 -1.35 -20.91 14.51
N GLU A 90 -1.17 -21.04 13.19
CA GLU A 90 -1.78 -22.14 12.43
C GLU A 90 -0.99 -23.45 12.62
N SER A 91 -1.62 -24.58 12.35
CA SER A 91 -1.03 -25.93 12.45
C SER A 91 0.25 -26.13 11.63
N SER A 92 0.52 -25.22 10.68
CA SER A 92 1.75 -25.12 9.88
C SER A 92 2.91 -24.39 10.59
N SER A 93 2.76 -23.99 11.85
CA SER A 93 3.73 -23.19 12.62
C SER A 93 3.95 -21.78 12.08
N LYS A 94 3.02 -21.27 11.25
CA LYS A 94 3.02 -19.89 10.76
C LYS A 94 2.25 -19.00 11.74
N VAL A 95 2.88 -17.90 12.16
CA VAL A 95 2.32 -16.92 13.10
C VAL A 95 1.73 -15.76 12.32
N TYR A 96 0.53 -15.33 12.71
CA TYR A 96 -0.12 -14.13 12.23
C TYR A 96 -0.21 -13.13 13.37
N LEU A 97 0.10 -11.87 13.09
CA LEU A 97 -0.08 -10.74 14.01
C LEU A 97 -1.07 -9.78 13.37
N GLN A 98 -2.13 -9.44 14.10
CA GLN A 98 -3.09 -8.43 13.70
C GLN A 98 -2.55 -7.05 14.12
N TYR A 99 -2.20 -6.24 13.12
CA TYR A 99 -2.01 -4.81 13.30
C TYR A 99 -3.35 -4.18 13.71
N ALA A 100 -3.37 -3.50 14.85
CA ALA A 100 -4.51 -2.70 15.25
C ALA A 100 -4.50 -1.41 14.41
N VAL A 101 -5.44 -1.30 13.47
CA VAL A 101 -5.62 -0.07 12.69
C VAL A 101 -5.93 1.07 13.68
N PRO A 102 -5.15 2.17 13.69
CA PRO A 102 -5.39 3.32 14.54
C PRO A 102 -6.84 3.81 14.45
N SER A 103 -7.36 4.32 15.56
CA SER A 103 -8.70 4.91 15.63
C SER A 103 -8.74 6.34 15.05
N THR A 104 -8.04 6.57 13.94
CA THR A 104 -8.08 7.80 13.15
C THR A 104 -8.90 7.59 11.89
N ASN A 105 -9.48 8.65 11.36
CA ASN A 105 -10.41 8.58 10.23
C ASN A 105 -9.77 8.01 8.94
N THR A 106 -8.50 8.33 8.69
CA THR A 106 -7.72 7.75 7.59
C THR A 106 -6.36 7.35 8.14
N THR A 107 -5.88 6.17 7.76
CA THR A 107 -4.54 5.68 8.13
C THR A 107 -3.82 5.13 6.91
N TYR A 108 -2.58 5.55 6.71
CA TYR A 108 -1.67 4.98 5.73
C TYR A 108 -0.57 4.22 6.47
N HIS A 109 -0.56 2.90 6.28
CA HIS A 109 0.44 2.04 6.87
C HIS A 109 1.40 1.55 5.79
N GLY A 110 2.68 1.83 5.97
CA GLY A 110 3.76 1.46 5.06
C GLY A 110 4.62 0.35 5.66
N LYS A 111 4.96 -0.64 4.85
CA LYS A 111 5.91 -1.68 5.23
C LYS A 111 6.86 -2.01 4.09
N ILE A 112 8.15 -2.03 4.39
CA ILE A 112 9.19 -2.33 3.41
C ILE A 112 9.59 -3.80 3.53
N TYR A 113 9.71 -4.46 2.37
CA TYR A 113 10.17 -5.82 2.21
C TYR A 113 11.40 -5.87 1.33
N LYS A 114 12.33 -6.75 1.68
CA LYS A 114 13.42 -7.10 0.77
C LYS A 114 12.89 -7.88 -0.43
N ALA A 115 13.44 -7.59 -1.60
CA ALA A 115 13.14 -8.34 -2.81
C ALA A 115 13.47 -9.83 -2.61
N PRO A 116 12.66 -10.75 -3.20
CA PRO A 116 12.91 -12.18 -3.08
C PRO A 116 14.32 -12.58 -3.51
N THR A 117 15.06 -13.18 -2.58
CA THR A 117 16.39 -13.75 -2.83
C THR A 117 16.27 -15.22 -3.22
N GLY A 118 17.22 -15.74 -4.02
CA GLY A 118 17.24 -17.15 -4.44
C GLY A 118 16.99 -17.39 -5.93
N TYR A 119 16.68 -16.35 -6.71
CA TYR A 119 16.68 -16.42 -8.16
C TYR A 119 18.07 -16.07 -8.71
N SER A 120 18.65 -16.95 -9.51
CA SER A 120 19.93 -16.70 -10.20
C SER A 120 19.79 -15.83 -11.46
N ILE A 121 18.57 -15.68 -11.97
CA ILE A 121 18.21 -14.90 -13.15
C ILE A 121 16.90 -14.16 -12.89
N LYS A 122 16.70 -12.98 -13.53
CA LYS A 122 15.43 -12.27 -13.48
C LYS A 122 14.25 -13.16 -13.90
N ARG A 123 13.17 -13.09 -13.12
CA ARG A 123 11.87 -13.68 -13.43
C ARG A 123 10.83 -12.58 -13.65
N HIS A 124 9.67 -12.97 -14.18
CA HIS A 124 8.52 -12.08 -14.30
C HIS A 124 7.36 -12.61 -13.46
N ALA A 125 6.83 -11.78 -12.57
CA ALA A 125 5.52 -11.99 -11.97
C ALA A 125 4.47 -11.68 -13.04
N ILE A 126 3.69 -12.69 -13.42
CA ILE A 126 2.67 -12.61 -14.48
C ILE A 126 1.25 -12.41 -13.93
N ALA A 127 1.08 -12.49 -12.61
CA ALA A 127 -0.18 -12.25 -11.94
C ALA A 127 0.07 -11.85 -10.48
N HIS A 128 -0.91 -11.22 -9.86
CA HIS A 128 -0.96 -11.02 -8.43
C HIS A 128 -2.38 -11.12 -7.90
N LYS A 129 -2.49 -11.52 -6.63
CA LYS A 129 -3.75 -11.60 -5.90
C LYS A 129 -3.66 -10.76 -4.64
N MET A 130 -4.66 -9.92 -4.43
CA MET A 130 -4.84 -9.20 -3.18
C MET A 130 -5.38 -10.14 -2.11
N LEU A 131 -4.71 -10.13 -0.96
CA LEU A 131 -5.08 -10.92 0.21
C LEU A 131 -5.49 -9.94 1.30
N ILE A 132 -6.81 -9.82 1.49
CA ILE A 132 -7.41 -8.98 2.54
C ILE A 132 -8.12 -9.91 3.51
N ASP A 133 -7.87 -9.73 4.82
CA ASP A 133 -8.61 -10.44 5.84
C ASP A 133 -10.11 -10.13 5.69
N PRO A 134 -11.01 -11.13 5.59
CA PRO A 134 -12.45 -10.92 5.48
C PRO A 134 -13.03 -9.94 6.51
N LYS A 135 -12.44 -9.86 7.71
CA LYS A 135 -12.86 -8.94 8.79
C LYS A 135 -12.53 -7.47 8.47
N ASN A 136 -11.53 -7.22 7.64
CA ASN A 136 -11.01 -5.90 7.32
C ASN A 136 -11.42 -5.40 5.92
N VAL A 137 -12.20 -6.18 5.16
CA VAL A 137 -12.64 -5.81 3.79
C VAL A 137 -13.36 -4.46 3.74
N ASN A 138 -14.08 -4.08 4.81
CA ASN A 138 -14.77 -2.80 4.89
C ASN A 138 -13.88 -1.63 5.38
N LEU A 139 -12.63 -1.91 5.74
CA LEU A 139 -11.67 -0.91 6.21
C LEU A 139 -10.59 -0.63 5.18
N VAL A 140 -10.13 -1.65 4.44
CA VAL A 140 -9.08 -1.47 3.43
C VAL A 140 -9.67 -0.79 2.19
N HIS A 141 -9.24 0.44 1.95
CA HIS A 141 -9.75 1.24 0.83
C HIS A 141 -8.89 1.06 -0.45
N HIS A 142 -7.56 1.09 -0.31
CA HIS A 142 -6.65 0.76 -1.40
C HIS A 142 -5.31 0.22 -0.89
N LEU A 143 -4.61 -0.50 -1.75
CA LEU A 143 -3.29 -1.09 -1.51
C LEU A 143 -2.38 -0.76 -2.69
N LYS A 144 -1.20 -0.22 -2.39
CA LYS A 144 -0.19 0.18 -3.37
C LYS A 144 1.08 -0.60 -3.09
N LEU A 145 1.66 -1.21 -4.12
CA LEU A 145 2.97 -1.85 -4.05
C LEU A 145 3.94 -1.03 -4.91
N TYR A 146 5.05 -0.65 -4.30
CA TYR A 146 6.07 0.17 -4.91
C TYR A 146 7.39 -0.59 -5.01
N GLU A 147 8.14 -0.29 -6.05
CA GLU A 147 9.55 -0.62 -6.19
C GLU A 147 10.39 0.56 -5.69
N CYS A 148 11.23 0.34 -4.69
CA CYS A 148 12.15 1.37 -4.22
C CYS A 148 13.29 1.62 -5.22
N ASP A 149 13.90 2.80 -5.16
CA ASP A 149 15.08 3.13 -5.95
C ASP A 149 16.18 2.05 -5.81
N PRO A 150 16.83 1.59 -6.89
CA PRO A 150 17.94 0.63 -6.82
C PRO A 150 19.10 1.04 -5.91
N MET A 151 19.28 2.35 -5.69
CA MET A 151 20.29 2.94 -4.82
C MET A 151 19.88 2.99 -3.35
N THR A 152 18.61 2.73 -3.03
CA THR A 152 18.15 2.68 -1.65
C THR A 152 18.94 1.63 -0.87
N THR A 153 19.51 2.06 0.25
CA THR A 153 20.25 1.21 1.18
C THR A 153 19.58 1.30 2.54
N LEU A 154 18.93 0.21 2.94
CA LEU A 154 18.28 0.09 4.24
C LEU A 154 19.02 -0.93 5.10
N ASN A 155 18.79 -0.85 6.39
CA ASN A 155 19.19 -1.89 7.31
C ASN A 155 18.26 -3.10 7.12
N ASP A 156 18.77 -4.21 6.58
CA ASP A 156 18.00 -5.45 6.41
C ASP A 156 17.44 -5.96 7.76
N ASP A 157 18.11 -5.56 8.85
CA ASP A 157 17.84 -5.91 10.24
C ASP A 157 16.65 -5.14 10.83
N GLN A 158 16.28 -4.04 10.20
CA GLN A 158 15.32 -3.09 10.74
C GLN A 158 14.63 -2.40 9.58
N LEU A 159 13.91 -3.18 8.77
CA LEU A 159 13.13 -2.63 7.67
C LEU A 159 11.95 -1.81 8.22
N PRO A 160 11.70 -0.61 7.65
CA PRO A 160 10.61 0.25 8.09
C PRO A 160 9.23 -0.42 8.02
N ASP A 161 8.48 -0.28 9.11
CA ASP A 161 7.14 -0.81 9.30
C ASP A 161 6.39 0.14 10.24
N GLY A 162 5.40 0.88 9.71
CA GLY A 162 4.70 1.87 10.51
C GLY A 162 3.83 2.83 9.70
N LEU A 163 3.41 3.91 10.35
CA LEU A 163 2.61 4.95 9.70
C LEU A 163 3.46 5.70 8.69
N CYS A 164 2.91 5.92 7.49
CA CYS A 164 3.65 6.63 6.43
C CYS A 164 4.08 8.05 6.83
N ASP A 165 3.35 8.69 7.75
CA ASP A 165 3.68 10.00 8.31
C ASP A 165 4.88 9.97 9.27
N GLU A 166 5.24 8.79 9.80
CA GLU A 166 6.34 8.59 10.73
C GLU A 166 7.62 8.14 10.02
N ILE A 167 7.50 7.35 8.95
CA ILE A 167 8.63 6.77 8.19
C ILE A 167 8.92 7.51 6.87
N VAL A 168 8.61 8.82 6.82
CA VAL A 168 8.64 9.64 5.59
C VAL A 168 10.00 9.60 4.89
N ASP A 169 11.09 9.63 5.67
CA ASP A 169 12.45 9.69 5.14
C ASP A 169 12.89 8.40 4.47
N GLU A 170 12.42 7.26 4.95
CA GLU A 170 12.73 5.95 4.40
C GLU A 170 11.87 5.63 3.18
N ILE A 171 10.60 6.04 3.21
CA ILE A 171 9.65 5.75 2.12
C ILE A 171 9.80 6.67 0.92
N LYS A 172 10.43 7.85 1.06
CA LYS A 172 10.58 8.83 -0.05
C LYS A 172 11.25 8.23 -1.29
N PHE A 173 12.10 7.21 -1.11
CA PHE A 173 12.78 6.53 -2.20
C PHE A 173 11.93 5.45 -2.89
N CYS A 174 10.72 5.20 -2.40
CA CYS A 174 9.78 4.22 -2.92
C CYS A 174 8.51 4.88 -3.48
N SER A 175 8.29 6.18 -3.30
CA SER A 175 6.95 6.79 -3.41
C SER A 175 6.34 6.92 -4.81
N LEU A 176 7.09 6.69 -5.90
CA LEU A 176 6.61 7.01 -7.26
C LEU A 176 6.63 5.84 -8.25
N ASN A 177 7.39 4.78 -7.98
CA ASN A 177 7.54 3.67 -8.92
C ASN A 177 6.62 2.50 -8.54
N PHE A 178 5.39 2.53 -9.06
CA PHE A 178 4.36 1.54 -8.76
C PHE A 178 4.64 0.20 -9.46
N ALA A 179 4.73 -0.87 -8.67
CA ALA A 179 4.67 -2.25 -9.17
C ALA A 179 3.23 -2.67 -9.47
N THR A 180 2.32 -2.35 -8.54
CA THR A 180 0.88 -2.56 -8.72
C THR A 180 0.06 -1.72 -7.75
N VAL A 181 -1.24 -1.61 -8.04
CA VAL A 181 -2.25 -0.93 -7.23
C VAL A 181 -3.53 -1.75 -7.23
N TRP A 182 -4.26 -1.69 -6.12
CA TRP A 182 -5.62 -2.18 -6.01
C TRP A 182 -6.45 -1.17 -5.21
N ALA A 183 -7.72 -1.03 -5.56
CA ALA A 183 -8.67 -0.20 -4.83
C ALA A 183 -10.00 -0.95 -4.67
N VAL A 184 -10.81 -0.51 -3.71
CA VAL A 184 -12.10 -1.12 -3.36
C VAL A 184 -13.00 -1.32 -4.59
N GLY A 185 -13.63 -2.50 -4.66
CA GLY A 185 -14.49 -2.93 -5.75
C GLY A 185 -13.76 -3.38 -7.03
N GLY A 186 -12.44 -3.18 -7.11
CA GLY A 186 -11.61 -3.79 -8.15
C GLY A 186 -11.44 -5.30 -7.95
N ASP A 187 -11.14 -6.03 -9.05
CA ASP A 187 -10.85 -7.45 -8.98
C ASP A 187 -9.62 -7.70 -8.08
N ALA A 188 -9.75 -8.67 -7.17
CA ALA A 188 -8.66 -9.06 -6.29
C ALA A 188 -7.56 -9.82 -7.03
N MET A 189 -7.88 -10.48 -8.16
CA MET A 189 -6.89 -11.13 -9.00
C MET A 189 -6.61 -10.28 -10.23
N ARG A 190 -5.34 -10.13 -10.56
CA ARG A 190 -4.91 -9.45 -11.78
C ARG A 190 -3.89 -10.31 -12.50
N GLU A 191 -4.18 -10.60 -13.75
CA GLU A 191 -3.31 -11.34 -14.66
C GLU A 191 -2.79 -10.39 -15.74
N PHE A 192 -1.49 -10.43 -16.00
CA PHE A 192 -0.83 -9.69 -17.07
C PHE A 192 -0.92 -10.48 -18.39
N PRO A 193 -0.83 -9.81 -19.54
CA PRO A 193 -0.86 -10.48 -20.83
C PRO A 193 0.43 -11.30 -21.05
N GLU A 194 0.41 -12.29 -21.94
CA GLU A 194 1.52 -13.24 -22.14
C GLU A 194 2.85 -12.56 -22.49
N GLU A 195 2.79 -11.36 -23.09
CA GLU A 195 3.95 -10.63 -23.59
C GLU A 195 4.60 -9.73 -22.54
N ALA A 196 4.02 -9.58 -21.34
CA ALA A 196 4.52 -8.65 -20.33
C ALA A 196 4.37 -9.15 -18.88
N GLY A 197 5.29 -8.74 -18.01
CA GLY A 197 5.17 -9.00 -16.57
C GLY A 197 6.03 -8.08 -15.70
N CYS A 198 5.84 -8.15 -14.39
CA CYS A 198 6.63 -7.36 -13.45
C CYS A 198 7.97 -8.07 -13.18
N GLY A 199 9.10 -7.38 -13.36
CA GLY A 199 10.43 -7.93 -13.04
C GLY A 199 10.58 -8.28 -11.57
N ILE A 200 11.15 -9.45 -11.26
CA ILE A 200 11.50 -9.85 -9.89
C ILE A 200 12.80 -10.69 -9.87
N GLY A 201 13.62 -10.49 -8.83
CA GLY A 201 14.79 -11.33 -8.51
C GLY A 201 15.94 -11.35 -9.53
N GLY A 202 17.00 -12.10 -9.22
CA GLY A 202 18.16 -12.27 -10.11
C GLY A 202 18.97 -10.99 -10.29
N ASP A 203 19.28 -10.67 -11.55
CA ASP A 203 19.92 -9.43 -12.00
C ASP A 203 18.95 -8.22 -12.03
N TYR A 204 17.75 -8.37 -11.48
CA TYR A 204 16.81 -7.27 -11.33
C TYR A 204 17.29 -6.27 -10.27
N GLU A 205 17.36 -5.00 -10.66
CA GLU A 205 17.99 -3.93 -9.86
C GLU A 205 17.21 -3.55 -8.61
N ILE A 206 15.93 -3.94 -8.50
CA ILE A 206 15.07 -3.59 -7.36
C ILE A 206 15.40 -4.49 -6.16
N LYS A 207 15.89 -3.85 -5.09
CA LYS A 207 16.28 -4.51 -3.84
C LYS A 207 15.18 -4.53 -2.79
N TYR A 208 14.29 -3.54 -2.82
CA TYR A 208 13.23 -3.38 -1.83
C TYR A 208 11.91 -3.03 -2.48
N TYR A 209 10.83 -3.52 -1.89
CA TYR A 209 9.46 -3.17 -2.23
C TYR A 209 8.79 -2.55 -1.01
N MET A 210 8.02 -1.49 -1.19
CA MET A 210 7.17 -0.94 -0.15
C MET A 210 5.72 -1.27 -0.45
N ILE A 211 5.02 -1.87 0.50
CA ILE A 211 3.57 -1.93 0.47
C ILE A 211 3.01 -0.77 1.28
N GLN A 212 2.05 -0.04 0.73
CA GLN A 212 1.26 0.94 1.45
C GLN A 212 -0.19 0.51 1.44
N MET A 213 -0.80 0.43 2.61
CA MET A 213 -2.21 0.12 2.78
C MET A 213 -2.93 1.32 3.36
N HIS A 214 -3.97 1.77 2.68
CA HIS A 214 -4.87 2.81 3.16
C HIS A 214 -6.08 2.18 3.81
N TYR A 215 -6.26 2.49 5.10
CA TYR A 215 -7.46 2.18 5.85
C TYR A 215 -8.36 3.42 5.93
N ASP A 216 -9.61 3.26 5.52
CA ASP A 216 -10.66 4.26 5.69
C ASP A 216 -11.55 3.87 6.87
N ASN A 217 -11.49 4.67 7.93
CA ASN A 217 -12.31 4.55 9.12
C ASN A 217 -13.29 5.72 9.23
N SER A 218 -14.01 5.99 8.14
CA SER A 218 -15.07 7.02 8.01
C SER A 218 -16.15 7.02 9.09
N ARG A 219 -16.21 5.99 9.96
CA ARG A 219 -17.08 5.93 11.15
C ARG A 219 -16.58 6.81 12.30
N LEU A 220 -15.32 7.24 12.29
CA LEU A 220 -14.71 8.06 13.33
C LEU A 220 -14.62 9.52 12.86
N ASP A 221 -15.53 10.34 13.37
CA ASP A 221 -15.80 11.69 12.87
C ASP A 221 -14.91 12.76 13.53
N SER A 222 -13.59 12.61 13.47
CA SER A 222 -12.66 13.65 13.97
C SER A 222 -12.11 14.49 12.82
N SER A 223 -12.54 15.74 12.80
CA SER A 223 -12.10 16.77 11.86
C SER A 223 -10.71 17.30 12.24
N THR A 224 -9.72 17.05 11.39
CA THR A 224 -8.51 17.88 11.31
C THR A 224 -8.42 18.46 9.91
N ALA A 225 -8.02 19.73 9.78
CA ALA A 225 -8.01 20.46 8.52
C ALA A 225 -7.00 19.87 7.51
N SER A 226 -7.35 19.89 6.23
CA SER A 226 -6.49 19.51 5.11
C SER A 226 -5.62 20.71 4.71
N ILE A 227 -4.36 20.47 4.33
CA ILE A 227 -3.51 21.51 3.73
C ILE A 227 -4.09 21.84 2.34
N PRO A 228 -4.23 23.12 1.94
CA PRO A 228 -4.82 23.47 0.64
C PRO A 228 -3.99 22.94 -0.51
N SER A 229 -4.58 22.04 -1.30
CA SER A 229 -4.09 21.61 -2.61
C SER A 229 -4.43 22.61 -3.70
N ALA A 230 -3.69 22.60 -4.81
CA ALA A 230 -4.06 23.39 -5.99
C ALA A 230 -5.30 22.84 -6.70
N LEU A 231 -5.68 21.57 -6.49
CA LEU A 231 -6.98 21.06 -6.88
C LEU A 231 -8.03 21.60 -5.90
N THR A 232 -8.99 22.36 -6.42
CA THR A 232 -10.05 22.97 -5.61
C THR A 232 -11.39 22.85 -6.33
N VAL A 233 -12.36 22.20 -5.67
CA VAL A 233 -13.74 22.07 -6.15
C VAL A 233 -14.65 23.01 -5.34
N PRO A 234 -15.30 24.00 -5.97
CA PRO A 234 -16.22 24.90 -5.28
C PRO A 234 -17.42 24.18 -4.66
N PRO A 235 -18.00 24.70 -3.56
CA PRO A 235 -19.25 24.19 -3.01
C PRO A 235 -20.44 24.52 -3.92
N ARG A 236 -21.56 23.83 -3.70
CA ARG A 236 -22.87 24.09 -4.35
C ARG A 236 -22.88 23.91 -5.88
N MET A 237 -21.96 23.12 -6.44
CA MET A 237 -21.92 22.83 -7.86
C MET A 237 -22.65 21.52 -8.18
N GLU A 238 -23.59 21.56 -9.13
CA GLU A 238 -24.24 20.34 -9.63
C GLU A 238 -23.30 19.53 -10.54
N GLN A 239 -22.49 20.23 -11.33
CA GLN A 239 -21.40 19.68 -12.11
C GLN A 239 -20.22 20.65 -12.12
N PHE A 240 -19.05 20.18 -11.71
CA PHE A 240 -17.79 20.92 -11.83
C PHE A 240 -16.72 20.01 -12.40
N ALA A 241 -16.08 20.41 -13.51
CA ALA A 241 -15.09 19.60 -14.19
C ALA A 241 -13.67 20.08 -13.90
N ILE A 242 -12.78 19.13 -13.60
CA ILE A 242 -11.33 19.34 -13.51
C ILE A 242 -10.66 18.40 -14.50
N ASP A 243 -9.67 18.93 -15.22
CA ASP A 243 -8.84 18.15 -16.13
C ASP A 243 -7.45 17.96 -15.54
N SER A 244 -7.07 16.71 -15.34
CA SER A 244 -5.68 16.29 -15.16
C SER A 244 -5.07 16.03 -16.54
N TYR A 245 -3.86 16.52 -16.78
CA TYR A 245 -3.25 16.53 -18.10
C TYR A 245 -1.77 16.17 -18.05
N CYS A 246 -1.36 15.19 -18.85
CA CYS A 246 0.05 14.94 -19.10
C CYS A 246 0.47 15.53 -20.45
N PRO A 247 1.34 16.56 -20.46
CA PRO A 247 1.73 17.24 -21.68
C PRO A 247 2.64 16.40 -22.56
N SER A 248 2.62 16.69 -23.86
CA SER A 248 3.40 15.99 -24.89
C SER A 248 4.91 15.99 -24.63
N GLU A 249 5.38 16.99 -23.89
CA GLU A 249 6.75 17.24 -23.53
C GLU A 249 7.35 16.09 -22.72
N VAL A 250 6.53 15.48 -21.87
CA VAL A 250 6.90 14.33 -21.02
C VAL A 250 6.96 13.06 -21.86
N THR A 251 5.99 12.85 -22.76
CA THR A 251 5.93 11.65 -23.60
C THR A 251 6.96 11.67 -24.73
N ARG A 252 7.63 12.79 -25.03
CA ARG A 252 8.70 12.85 -26.04
C ARG A 252 9.80 11.80 -25.85
N ASN A 253 10.02 11.35 -24.63
CA ASN A 253 11.03 10.34 -24.29
C ASN A 253 10.59 8.90 -24.61
N ILE A 254 9.32 8.69 -24.97
CA ILE A 254 8.80 7.38 -25.36
C ILE A 254 9.53 6.89 -26.63
N PRO A 255 9.93 5.62 -26.72
CA PRO A 255 10.53 5.06 -27.91
C PRO A 255 9.70 5.29 -29.18
N LYS A 256 10.35 5.47 -30.33
CA LYS A 256 9.66 5.61 -31.63
C LYS A 256 8.78 4.40 -31.98
N SER A 257 9.09 3.22 -31.43
CA SER A 257 8.27 2.01 -31.56
C SER A 257 6.92 2.09 -30.82
N GLY A 258 6.80 3.04 -29.88
CA GLY A 258 5.66 3.24 -28.99
C GLY A 258 5.64 2.28 -27.81
N ASN A 259 4.84 2.62 -26.81
CA ASN A 259 4.54 1.79 -25.65
C ASN A 259 3.07 1.36 -25.68
N ASN A 260 2.82 0.12 -25.30
CA ASN A 260 1.51 -0.50 -25.26
C ASN A 260 0.88 -0.27 -23.89
N VAL A 261 -0.15 0.58 -23.83
CA VAL A 261 -1.02 0.72 -22.66
C VAL A 261 -2.04 -0.41 -22.69
N ILE A 262 -2.17 -1.14 -21.59
CA ILE A 262 -3.06 -2.32 -21.48
C ILE A 262 -4.10 -2.19 -20.37
N PHE A 263 -3.82 -1.38 -19.36
CA PHE A 263 -4.77 -1.09 -18.32
C PHE A 263 -4.83 0.40 -18.02
N ALA A 264 -6.02 0.84 -17.64
CA ALA A 264 -6.36 2.22 -17.33
C ALA A 264 -7.23 2.25 -16.07
N LEU A 265 -6.71 2.81 -14.99
CA LEU A 265 -7.39 2.93 -13.69
C LEU A 265 -7.52 4.41 -13.32
N PRO A 266 -8.70 5.03 -13.45
CA PRO A 266 -8.95 6.32 -12.82
C PRO A 266 -9.07 6.16 -11.30
N HIS A 267 -8.66 7.18 -10.55
CA HIS A 267 -8.83 7.26 -9.11
C HIS A 267 -9.34 8.64 -8.71
N THR A 268 -10.43 8.66 -7.96
CA THR A 268 -11.13 9.86 -7.46
C THR A 268 -11.74 9.55 -6.10
N HIS A 269 -12.25 10.56 -5.39
CA HIS A 269 -12.93 10.36 -4.11
C HIS A 269 -14.46 10.52 -4.24
N LEU A 270 -15.13 10.87 -3.14
CA LEU A 270 -16.57 10.69 -2.92
C LEU A 270 -17.48 11.58 -3.78
N GLN A 271 -17.05 12.78 -4.19
CA GLN A 271 -17.91 13.75 -4.88
C GLN A 271 -18.02 13.50 -6.39
N ARG A 272 -17.24 12.57 -6.93
CA ARG A 272 -17.13 12.38 -8.38
C ARG A 272 -18.35 11.67 -8.99
N ILE A 273 -18.92 12.24 -10.07
CA ILE A 273 -20.09 11.75 -10.83
C ILE A 273 -19.83 11.42 -12.32
N SER A 274 -18.83 12.01 -13.00
CA SER A 274 -18.33 11.55 -14.33
C SER A 274 -16.79 11.43 -14.38
N VAL A 275 -16.22 10.42 -15.05
CA VAL A 275 -14.76 10.31 -15.28
C VAL A 275 -14.47 9.67 -16.62
N TRP A 276 -13.57 10.28 -17.37
CA TRP A 276 -13.04 9.69 -18.59
C TRP A 276 -11.56 10.01 -18.76
N THR A 277 -10.87 9.14 -19.48
CA THR A 277 -9.46 9.29 -19.81
C THR A 277 -9.22 8.99 -21.27
N LYS A 278 -8.41 9.80 -21.94
CA LYS A 278 -8.09 9.67 -23.37
C LYS A 278 -6.64 10.02 -23.68
N ILE A 279 -6.15 9.45 -24.79
CA ILE A 279 -4.92 9.90 -25.45
C ILE A 279 -5.29 10.91 -26.54
N ILE A 280 -4.49 11.97 -26.63
CA ILE A 280 -4.59 13.03 -27.62
C ILE A 280 -3.34 12.98 -28.48
N ARG A 281 -3.52 12.96 -29.81
CA ARG A 281 -2.44 12.93 -30.79
C ARG A 281 -2.72 13.97 -31.85
N ASN A 282 -1.74 14.84 -32.14
CA ASN A 282 -1.91 15.93 -33.12
C ASN A 282 -3.17 16.78 -32.86
N ASN A 283 -3.47 17.09 -31.59
CA ASN A 283 -4.67 17.80 -31.14
C ASN A 283 -6.02 17.11 -31.43
N ALA A 284 -6.01 15.87 -31.92
CA ALA A 284 -7.20 15.04 -32.05
C ALA A 284 -7.26 14.01 -30.91
N ALA A 285 -8.43 13.89 -30.27
CA ALA A 285 -8.67 12.82 -29.31
C ALA A 285 -8.78 11.49 -30.08
N MET A 286 -7.92 10.52 -29.75
CA MET A 286 -7.83 9.27 -30.49
C MET A 286 -8.84 8.23 -29.98
N GLN A 287 -8.87 7.99 -28.67
CA GLN A 287 -9.71 6.96 -28.07
C GLN A 287 -9.84 7.15 -26.55
N TYR A 288 -10.98 6.76 -25.98
CA TYR A 288 -11.16 6.64 -24.54
C TYR A 288 -10.45 5.38 -24.04
N LEU A 289 -9.57 5.54 -23.06
CA LEU A 289 -8.96 4.45 -22.30
C LEU A 289 -9.85 4.01 -21.14
N PHE A 290 -10.63 4.95 -20.62
CA PHE A 290 -11.69 4.73 -19.65
C PHE A 290 -12.79 5.75 -19.90
N ASN A 291 -14.05 5.35 -19.76
CA ASN A 291 -15.17 6.27 -19.79
C ASN A 291 -16.30 5.73 -18.91
N SER A 292 -16.65 6.46 -17.86
CA SER A 292 -17.80 6.17 -17.02
C SER A 292 -18.55 7.44 -16.70
N GLU A 293 -19.79 7.51 -17.17
CA GLU A 293 -20.74 8.58 -16.87
C GLU A 293 -21.36 8.45 -15.46
N LYS A 294 -21.18 7.30 -14.81
CA LYS A 294 -21.74 6.95 -13.49
C LYS A 294 -20.78 6.11 -12.65
N TYR A 295 -19.51 6.50 -12.58
CA TYR A 295 -18.55 5.82 -11.70
C TYR A 295 -18.98 5.94 -10.25
N ASP A 296 -18.67 4.90 -9.51
CA ASP A 296 -18.91 4.74 -8.10
C ASP A 296 -17.54 4.64 -7.42
N PHE A 297 -17.31 5.48 -6.42
CA PHE A 297 -16.10 5.47 -5.61
C PHE A 297 -15.83 4.11 -4.96
N ASN A 298 -16.87 3.34 -4.66
CA ASN A 298 -16.75 2.00 -4.08
C ASN A 298 -16.51 0.92 -5.13
N TYR A 299 -16.47 1.29 -6.42
CA TYR A 299 -16.25 0.39 -7.54
C TYR A 299 -15.17 0.93 -8.47
N GLN A 300 -13.93 0.93 -7.97
CA GLN A 300 -12.76 1.41 -8.71
C GLN A 300 -12.11 0.26 -9.49
N TYR A 301 -12.80 -0.19 -10.53
CA TYR A 301 -12.30 -1.24 -11.38
C TYR A 301 -11.24 -0.70 -12.34
N GLU A 302 -10.18 -1.48 -12.53
CA GLU A 302 -9.21 -1.24 -13.59
C GLU A 302 -9.81 -1.67 -14.93
N ASN A 303 -9.82 -0.80 -15.93
CA ASN A 303 -10.29 -1.15 -17.26
C ASN A 303 -9.19 -1.90 -18.02
N ARG A 304 -9.36 -3.21 -18.20
CA ARG A 304 -8.54 -4.04 -19.08
C ARG A 304 -8.88 -3.74 -20.53
N LEU A 305 -7.93 -3.19 -21.28
CA LEU A 305 -8.12 -2.90 -22.70
C LEU A 305 -8.09 -4.22 -23.49
N LEU A 306 -9.17 -4.53 -24.21
CA LEU A 306 -9.25 -5.71 -25.10
C LEU A 306 -8.13 -5.74 -26.14
N LYS A 307 -7.71 -4.56 -26.59
CA LYS A 307 -6.56 -4.35 -27.46
C LYS A 307 -5.70 -3.27 -26.85
N SER A 308 -4.39 -3.54 -26.73
CA SER A 308 -3.45 -2.54 -26.26
C SER A 308 -3.46 -1.30 -27.16
N ILE A 309 -3.34 -0.14 -26.54
CA ILE A 309 -3.30 1.14 -27.24
C ILE A 309 -1.88 1.67 -27.21
N LYS A 310 -1.35 1.99 -28.40
CA LYS A 310 0.00 2.52 -28.53
C LYS A 310 0.06 4.00 -28.21
N LEU A 311 0.85 4.33 -27.20
CA LEU A 311 1.32 5.67 -26.89
C LEU A 311 2.64 5.92 -27.62
N TYR A 312 2.71 7.00 -28.39
CA TYR A 312 3.89 7.41 -29.14
C TYR A 312 4.50 8.69 -28.57
N PRO A 313 5.78 8.97 -28.86
CA PRO A 313 6.39 10.23 -28.47
C PRO A 313 5.65 11.44 -29.05
N GLY A 314 5.34 12.40 -28.18
CA GLY A 314 4.59 13.61 -28.50
C GLY A 314 3.07 13.49 -28.30
N ASP A 315 2.55 12.33 -27.92
CA ASP A 315 1.16 12.20 -27.50
C ASP A 315 0.93 12.89 -26.15
N SER A 316 -0.27 13.40 -25.89
CA SER A 316 -0.66 13.85 -24.56
C SER A 316 -1.78 12.98 -23.99
N CYS A 317 -1.92 12.97 -22.67
CA CYS A 317 -2.97 12.23 -21.98
C CYS A 317 -3.83 13.20 -21.19
N ALA A 318 -5.15 13.00 -21.20
CA ALA A 318 -6.08 13.83 -20.45
C ALA A 318 -7.08 12.96 -19.70
N THR A 319 -7.32 13.31 -18.44
CA THR A 319 -8.37 12.74 -17.61
C THR A 319 -9.26 13.86 -17.13
N ARG A 320 -10.57 13.76 -17.38
CA ARG A 320 -11.55 14.70 -16.84
C ARG A 320 -12.32 14.04 -15.72
N CYS A 321 -12.36 14.70 -14.58
CA CYS A 321 -13.19 14.33 -13.44
C CYS A 321 -14.31 15.37 -13.30
N ILE A 322 -15.56 14.93 -13.22
CA ILE A 322 -16.72 15.78 -12.97
C ILE A 322 -17.26 15.48 -11.59
N TYR A 323 -17.34 16.50 -10.74
CA TYR A 323 -17.79 16.42 -9.35
C TYR A 323 -19.18 17.01 -9.16
N ASN A 324 -19.89 16.50 -8.16
CA ASN A 324 -21.14 17.06 -7.65
C ASN A 324 -20.96 17.43 -6.17
N THR A 325 -20.95 18.72 -5.90
CA THR A 325 -20.80 19.31 -4.56
C THR A 325 -22.06 20.10 -4.16
N LYS A 326 -23.22 19.80 -4.76
CA LYS A 326 -24.51 20.49 -4.49
C LYS A 326 -24.85 20.53 -3.00
N ASN A 327 -24.48 19.47 -2.28
CA ASN A 327 -24.74 19.28 -0.85
C ASN A 327 -23.58 19.73 0.06
N LYS A 328 -22.50 20.32 -0.49
CA LYS A 328 -21.36 20.82 0.28
C LYS A 328 -21.47 22.33 0.47
N ASP A 329 -21.20 22.79 1.69
CA ASP A 329 -21.14 24.22 2.06
C ASP A 329 -19.73 24.80 2.01
N LYS A 330 -18.72 23.95 2.03
CA LYS A 330 -17.31 24.33 2.01
C LYS A 330 -16.67 23.81 0.73
N ILE A 331 -15.61 24.51 0.33
CA ILE A 331 -14.70 24.06 -0.72
C ILE A 331 -14.19 22.66 -0.39
N THR A 332 -14.12 21.80 -1.42
CA THR A 332 -13.45 20.50 -1.34
C THR A 332 -12.09 20.64 -2.01
N SER A 333 -11.03 20.56 -1.21
CA SER A 333 -9.64 20.62 -1.70
C SER A 333 -9.17 19.23 -2.14
N GLY A 334 -8.15 19.19 -3.00
CA GLY A 334 -7.44 17.96 -3.30
C GLY A 334 -6.59 17.48 -2.13
N CYS A 335 -6.54 16.18 -1.89
CA CYS A 335 -5.61 15.54 -0.95
C CYS A 335 -5.86 14.02 -0.97
N GLU A 336 -5.10 13.30 -0.14
CA GLU A 336 -5.19 11.86 0.06
C GLU A 336 -6.46 11.40 0.82
N ARG A 337 -7.10 12.27 1.61
CA ARG A 337 -8.23 11.84 2.45
C ARG A 337 -9.48 11.59 1.64
N THR A 338 -10.29 10.60 2.03
CA THR A 338 -11.57 10.27 1.38
C THR A 338 -12.55 11.46 1.25
N ARG A 339 -12.46 12.46 2.13
CA ARG A 339 -13.32 13.66 2.12
C ARG A 339 -12.76 14.81 1.26
N ASP A 340 -11.47 14.76 0.96
CA ASP A 340 -10.81 15.60 -0.04
C ASP A 340 -11.05 14.97 -1.43
N GLU A 341 -10.49 15.54 -2.50
CA GLU A 341 -10.66 14.99 -3.86
C GLU A 341 -9.36 14.63 -4.58
N MET A 342 -9.50 13.77 -5.58
CA MET A 342 -8.45 13.43 -6.52
C MET A 342 -8.99 13.34 -7.95
N CYS A 343 -8.10 13.58 -8.91
CA CYS A 343 -8.30 13.32 -10.32
C CYS A 343 -7.05 12.65 -10.89
N LEU A 344 -6.83 11.41 -10.49
CA LEU A 344 -5.70 10.61 -10.90
C LEU A 344 -6.09 9.64 -12.01
N HIS A 345 -5.12 9.31 -12.84
CA HIS A 345 -5.24 8.17 -13.73
C HIS A 345 -3.94 7.37 -13.81
N MET A 346 -4.05 6.06 -13.63
CA MET A 346 -2.92 5.14 -13.59
C MET A 346 -2.94 4.28 -14.85
N PHE A 347 -1.85 4.33 -15.63
CA PHE A 347 -1.69 3.48 -16.82
C PHE A 347 -0.72 2.35 -16.53
N THR A 348 -1.10 1.12 -16.89
CA THR A 348 -0.14 0.02 -16.96
C THR A 348 0.28 -0.22 -18.39
N TYR A 349 1.59 -0.24 -18.62
CA TYR A 349 2.15 -0.32 -19.97
C TYR A 349 3.43 -1.15 -20.06
N TYR A 350 3.81 -1.50 -21.30
CA TYR A 350 5.11 -2.10 -21.65
C TYR A 350 5.58 -1.60 -23.03
N PRO A 351 6.88 -1.62 -23.35
CA PRO A 351 8.01 -2.02 -22.49
C PRO A 351 8.36 -0.94 -21.47
N ARG A 352 8.90 -1.35 -20.32
CA ARG A 352 9.37 -0.47 -19.25
C ARG A 352 10.33 0.61 -19.76
N MET A 353 10.21 1.81 -19.21
CA MET A 353 11.12 2.93 -19.49
C MET A 353 11.88 3.36 -18.23
N ASN A 354 13.10 3.80 -18.41
CA ASN A 354 13.87 4.35 -17.28
C ASN A 354 13.34 5.75 -16.95
N ASN A 355 13.14 6.02 -15.65
CA ASN A 355 12.73 7.33 -15.13
C ASN A 355 11.38 7.86 -15.69
N PHE A 356 10.45 6.96 -16.02
CA PHE A 356 9.12 7.30 -16.52
C PHE A 356 8.02 6.78 -15.58
N TYR A 357 7.87 7.47 -14.45
CA TYR A 357 7.03 7.01 -13.32
C TYR A 357 5.73 7.79 -13.16
N ALA A 358 5.77 9.10 -13.38
CA ALA A 358 4.63 9.96 -13.14
C ALA A 358 4.67 11.20 -14.05
N CYS A 359 3.51 11.80 -14.22
CA CYS A 359 3.29 13.06 -14.89
C CYS A 359 2.25 13.81 -14.07
N ILE A 360 2.73 14.53 -13.05
CA ILE A 360 1.90 15.14 -12.03
C ILE A 360 1.56 16.57 -12.47
N THR A 361 0.27 16.89 -12.54
CA THR A 361 -0.23 18.21 -12.94
C THR A 361 -0.29 19.20 -11.79
N VAL A 362 -0.38 18.69 -10.56
CA VAL A 362 -0.48 19.48 -9.33
C VAL A 362 0.49 18.94 -8.30
N ASN A 363 1.33 19.81 -7.70
CA ASN A 363 2.47 19.47 -6.84
C ASN A 363 2.17 18.63 -5.56
N ASP A 364 0.94 18.17 -5.36
CA ASP A 364 0.47 17.42 -4.18
C ASP A 364 -0.16 16.06 -4.54
N ASP A 365 0.12 15.54 -5.74
CA ASP A 365 -0.37 14.26 -6.26
C ASP A 365 -1.91 14.14 -6.35
N SER A 366 -2.66 15.22 -6.14
CA SER A 366 -4.13 15.19 -6.24
C SER A 366 -4.63 15.10 -7.69
N ALA A 367 -3.82 15.49 -8.67
CA ALA A 367 -4.15 15.37 -10.09
C ALA A 367 -2.92 15.11 -10.95
N GLY A 368 -2.96 14.02 -11.71
CA GLY A 368 -1.88 13.61 -12.59
C GLY A 368 -2.10 12.28 -13.27
N VAL A 369 -1.07 11.84 -13.96
CA VAL A 369 -0.96 10.51 -14.54
C VAL A 369 0.16 9.76 -13.84
N LEU A 370 -0.14 8.56 -13.34
CA LEU A 370 0.83 7.64 -12.74
C LEU A 370 1.06 6.47 -13.69
N TRP A 371 2.29 5.97 -13.75
CA TRP A 371 2.67 4.94 -14.70
C TRP A 371 3.18 3.68 -14.01
N ILE A 372 2.48 2.58 -14.23
CA ILE A 372 2.85 1.23 -13.77
C ILE A 372 3.56 0.53 -14.94
N GLN A 373 4.77 0.04 -14.68
CA GLN A 373 5.66 -0.38 -15.75
C GLN A 373 5.87 -1.90 -15.77
N LEU A 374 5.50 -2.53 -16.88
CA LEU A 374 5.75 -3.94 -17.15
C LEU A 374 6.93 -4.11 -18.12
N ARG A 375 7.62 -5.25 -18.02
CA ARG A 375 8.77 -5.61 -18.85
C ARG A 375 8.41 -6.61 -19.93
#